data_AF-F5J3W0-F1
#
_entry.id   AF-F5J3W0-F1
#
_cell.length_a   1.000
_cell.length_b   1.000
_cell.length_c   1.000
_cell.angle_alpha   90.00
_cell.angle_beta   90.00
_cell.angle_gamma   90.00
#
_symmetry.space_group_name_H-M   'P 1'
#
loop_
_entity.id
_entity.type
_entity.pdbx_description
1 polymer ?
#
loop_
_entity_poly.entity_id
_entity_poly.type
_entity_poly.pdbx_seq_one_letter_code
_entity_poly.pdbx_strand_id
1 'polypeptide(L)'
;MKEWKPTLTFGEITLEYIQRFHDYEIKTGNLLSTIYKKHANFKFLLGLAQNKEYIDKNPYDKFEIKKITKAQNSDILTEEELKKL
;
A
#
# COMPACT_ATOMS: atom_id res chain seq x y z
N MET A 1 0.92 21.00 -18.24
CA MET A 1 0.98 19.72 -17.49
C MET A 1 2.27 19.71 -16.71
N LYS A 2 2.26 19.35 -15.41
CA LYS A 2 3.52 19.17 -14.67
C LYS A 2 4.25 17.98 -15.29
N GLU A 3 5.45 18.20 -15.82
CA GLU A 3 6.31 17.12 -16.28
C GLU A 3 6.58 16.19 -15.10
N TRP A 4 6.24 14.92 -15.28
CA TRP A 4 6.61 13.89 -14.32
C TRP A 4 8.12 13.69 -14.39
N LYS A 5 8.85 14.30 -13.45
CA LYS A 5 10.26 13.98 -13.22
C LYS A 5 10.32 12.88 -12.15
N PRO A 6 10.80 11.67 -12.47
CA PRO A 6 11.04 10.67 -11.44
C PRO A 6 12.26 11.14 -10.63
N THR A 7 12.01 11.73 -9.46
CA THR A 7 13.07 12.00 -8.48
C THR A 7 13.45 10.76 -7.67
N LEU A 8 12.77 9.63 -7.91
CA LEU A 8 12.97 8.39 -7.17
C LEU A 8 13.40 7.29 -8.15
N THR A 9 14.65 6.90 -8.07
CA THR A 9 15.23 5.76 -8.78
C THR A 9 14.90 4.45 -8.05
N PHE A 10 14.97 3.32 -8.75
CA PHE A 10 14.71 2.02 -8.11
C PHE A 10 15.67 1.70 -6.96
N GLY A 11 16.93 2.17 -7.04
CA GLY A 11 17.92 1.98 -5.97
C GLY A 11 17.58 2.74 -4.68
N GLU A 12 16.79 3.81 -4.75
CA GLU A 12 16.35 4.57 -3.58
C GLU A 12 15.14 3.93 -2.88
N ILE A 13 14.48 2.96 -3.53
CA ILE A 13 13.37 2.22 -2.95
C ILE A 13 13.95 1.10 -2.07
N THR A 14 14.40 1.46 -0.88
CA THR A 14 14.93 0.54 0.13
C THR A 14 13.82 0.02 1.07
N LEU A 15 14.14 -0.93 1.94
CA LEU A 15 13.23 -1.35 3.02
C LEU A 15 12.84 -0.15 3.92
N GLU A 16 13.80 0.73 4.22
CA GLU A 16 13.57 1.95 5.00
C GLU A 16 12.62 2.92 4.27
N TYR A 17 12.76 3.05 2.94
CA TYR A 17 11.81 3.82 2.14
C TYR A 17 10.39 3.27 2.27
N ILE A 18 10.22 1.94 2.14
CA ILE A 18 8.92 1.29 2.26
C ILE A 18 8.31 1.51 3.66
N GLN A 19 9.12 1.42 4.72
CA GLN A 19 8.66 1.69 6.09
C GLN A 19 8.20 3.15 6.25
N ARG A 20 9.00 4.13 5.79
CA ARG A 20 8.61 5.55 5.84
C ARG A 20 7.33 5.83 5.04
N PHE A 21 7.18 5.17 3.89
CA PHE A 21 5.96 5.24 3.09
C PHE A 21 4.75 4.69 3.86
N HIS A 22 4.90 3.54 4.52
CA HIS A 22 3.85 2.96 5.37
C HIS A 22 3.45 3.91 6.51
N ASP A 23 4.44 4.46 7.21
CA ASP A 23 4.21 5.36 8.35
C ASP A 23 3.53 6.66 7.91
N TYR A 24 3.94 7.19 6.75
CA TYR A 24 3.29 8.35 6.13
C TYR A 24 1.83 8.06 5.79
N GLU A 25 1.54 6.92 5.18
CA GLU A 25 0.19 6.51 4.82
C GLU A 25 -0.72 6.39 6.04
N ILE A 26 -0.23 5.82 7.14
CA ILE A 26 -0.94 5.80 8.44
C ILE A 26 -1.17 7.22 8.94
N LYS A 27 -0.12 8.07 8.95
CA LYS A 27 -0.20 9.45 9.43
C LYS A 27 -1.20 10.30 8.65
N THR A 28 -1.37 10.05 7.35
CA THR A 28 -2.36 10.75 6.51
C THR A 28 -3.81 10.31 6.77
N GLY A 29 -4.02 9.28 7.59
CA GLY A 29 -5.35 8.79 7.93
C GLY A 29 -5.95 7.84 6.89
N ASN A 30 -5.14 7.28 5.99
CA ASN A 30 -5.64 6.29 5.04
C ASN A 30 -6.10 5.01 5.76
N LEU A 31 -7.20 4.44 5.28
CA LEU A 31 -7.68 3.14 5.76
C LEU A 31 -6.62 2.06 5.50
N LEU A 32 -6.45 1.14 6.46
CA LEU A 32 -5.48 0.05 6.35
C LEU A 32 -5.67 -0.78 5.06
N SER A 33 -6.92 -0.98 4.64
CA SER A 33 -7.23 -1.67 3.37
C SER A 33 -6.66 -0.95 2.14
N THR A 34 -6.71 0.38 2.11
CA THR A 34 -6.09 1.22 1.08
C THR A 34 -4.57 1.12 1.14
N ILE A 35 -3.99 1.19 2.34
CA ILE A 35 -2.54 1.08 2.55
C ILE A 35 -2.05 -0.30 2.06
N TYR A 36 -2.75 -1.38 2.39
CA TYR A 36 -2.39 -2.74 1.94
C TYR A 36 -2.46 -2.88 0.41
N LYS A 37 -3.46 -2.28 -0.24
CA LYS A 37 -3.55 -2.28 -1.71
C LYS A 37 -2.38 -1.51 -2.33
N LYS A 38 -1.99 -0.36 -1.77
CA LYS A 38 -0.82 0.40 -2.22
C LYS A 38 0.47 -0.42 -2.12
N HIS A 39 0.71 -1.11 -0.99
CA HIS A 39 1.86 -1.99 -0.84
C HIS A 39 1.83 -3.19 -1.79
N ALA A 40 0.67 -3.80 -2.03
CA ALA A 40 0.55 -4.89 -2.99
C ALA A 40 0.94 -4.44 -4.41
N ASN A 41 0.49 -3.25 -4.83
CA ASN A 41 0.85 -2.66 -6.12
C ASN A 41 2.36 -2.37 -6.20
N PHE A 42 2.93 -1.77 -5.15
CA PHE A 42 4.37 -1.49 -5.12
C PHE A 42 5.21 -2.77 -5.17
N LYS A 43 4.84 -3.80 -4.40
CA LYS A 43 5.51 -5.11 -4.44
C LYS A 43 5.46 -5.72 -5.84
N PHE A 44 4.32 -5.64 -6.50
CA PHE A 44 4.16 -6.11 -7.88
C PHE A 44 5.07 -5.35 -8.85
N LEU A 45 5.09 -4.02 -8.80
CA LEU A 45 5.94 -3.20 -9.68
C LEU A 45 7.44 -3.46 -9.48
N LEU A 46 7.89 -3.61 -8.22
CA LEU A 46 9.27 -3.97 -7.93
C LEU A 46 9.60 -5.41 -8.38
N GLY A 47 8.64 -6.33 -8.30
CA GLY A 47 8.79 -7.67 -8.89
C GLY A 47 8.97 -7.62 -10.40
N LEU A 48 8.23 -6.76 -11.11
CA LEU A 48 8.45 -6.54 -12.55
C LEU A 48 9.81 -5.91 -12.85
N ALA A 49 10.26 -4.97 -12.01
CA ALA A 49 11.58 -4.36 -12.16
C ALA A 49 12.70 -5.38 -11.95
N GLN A 50 12.56 -6.27 -10.97
CA GLN A 50 13.48 -7.38 -10.71
C GLN A 50 13.52 -8.36 -11.87
N ASN A 51 12.36 -8.76 -12.41
CA ASN A 51 12.27 -9.65 -13.57
C ASN A 51 12.92 -9.07 -14.83
N LYS A 52 13.02 -7.74 -14.92
CA LYS A 52 13.68 -7.02 -16.01
C LYS A 52 15.11 -6.60 -15.67
N GLU A 53 15.67 -7.12 -14.57
CA GLU A 53 17.05 -6.89 -14.14
C GLU A 53 17.39 -5.41 -13.84
N TYR A 54 16.38 -4.58 -13.53
CA TYR A 54 16.61 -3.21 -13.07
C TYR A 54 17.04 -3.14 -11.60
N ILE A 55 16.72 -4.18 -10.82
CA ILE A 55 17.14 -4.35 -9.42
C ILE A 55 17.45 -5.82 -9.15
N ASP A 56 18.41 -6.08 -8.27
CA ASP A 56 18.79 -7.45 -7.91
C ASP A 56 17.82 -8.07 -6.89
N LYS A 57 17.30 -7.24 -5.96
CA LYS A 57 16.52 -7.70 -4.81
C LYS A 57 15.30 -6.84 -4.60
N ASN A 58 14.17 -7.47 -4.31
CA ASN A 58 12.93 -6.78 -3.97
C ASN A 58 12.93 -6.47 -2.45
N PRO A 59 12.90 -5.19 -2.03
CA PRO A 59 12.90 -4.85 -0.61
C PRO A 59 11.64 -5.32 0.13
N TYR A 60 10.56 -5.66 -0.59
CA TYR A 60 9.38 -6.31 -0.01
C TYR A 60 9.60 -7.75 0.47
N ASP A 61 10.72 -8.39 0.11
CA ASP A 61 11.05 -9.74 0.60
C ASP A 61 11.26 -9.76 2.13
N LYS A 62 11.60 -8.60 2.71
CA LYS A 62 11.82 -8.42 4.15
C LYS A 62 10.73 -7.56 4.82
N PHE A 63 9.76 -7.08 4.05
CA PHE A 63 8.73 -6.18 4.58
C PHE A 63 7.49 -6.97 4.99
N GLU A 64 7.23 -7.03 6.30
CA GLU A 64 6.05 -7.67 6.86
C GLU A 64 4.99 -6.63 7.26
N ILE A 65 3.77 -6.79 6.75
CA ILE A 65 2.63 -5.99 7.18
C ILE A 65 1.71 -6.89 8.01
N LYS A 66 1.50 -6.54 9.28
CA LYS A 66 0.48 -7.18 10.12
C LYS A 66 -0.90 -6.76 9.65
N LYS A 67 -1.51 -7.57 8.79
CA LYS A 67 -2.88 -7.33 8.31
C LYS A 67 -3.88 -7.53 9.45
N ILE A 68 -4.63 -6.48 9.76
CA ILE A 68 -5.83 -6.59 10.59
C ILE A 68 -6.96 -7.12 9.71
N THR A 69 -7.50 -8.29 10.05
CA THR A 69 -8.58 -8.99 9.32
C THR A 69 -9.98 -8.66 9.84
N LYS A 70 -10.10 -7.91 10.93
CA LYS A 70 -11.41 -7.49 11.45
C LYS A 70 -12.06 -6.50 10.47
N ALA A 71 -13.32 -6.73 10.16
CA ALA A 71 -14.14 -5.79 9.40
C ALA A 71 -14.14 -4.45 10.15
N GLN A 72 -13.78 -3.37 9.45
CA GLN A 72 -13.80 -2.02 10.02
C GLN A 72 -15.20 -1.39 9.99
N ASN A 73 -16.12 -1.97 9.19
CA ASN A 73 -17.49 -1.51 9.10
C ASN A 73 -18.40 -2.52 9.78
N SER A 74 -19.10 -2.08 10.83
CA SER A 74 -20.19 -2.78 11.48
C SER A 74 -21.57 -2.22 11.10
N ASP A 75 -21.60 -1.37 10.06
CA ASP A 75 -22.77 -0.62 9.60
C ASP A 75 -23.71 -1.54 8.81
N ILE A 76 -24.34 -2.45 9.55
CA ILE A 76 -25.37 -3.35 9.05
C ILE A 76 -26.71 -2.69 9.36
N LEU A 77 -27.48 -2.35 8.33
CA LEU A 77 -28.82 -1.79 8.50
C LEU A 77 -29.72 -2.78 9.25
N THR A 78 -30.42 -2.27 10.25
CA THR A 78 -31.52 -3.00 10.90
C THR A 78 -32.72 -3.11 9.97
N GLU A 79 -33.63 -4.06 10.25
CA GLU A 79 -34.87 -4.20 9.47
C GLU A 79 -35.72 -2.92 9.46
N GLU A 80 -35.65 -2.10 10.52
CA GLU A 80 -36.38 -0.84 10.61
C GLU A 80 -35.77 0.26 9.73
N GLU A 81 -34.44 0.26 9.56
CA GLU A 81 -33.74 1.21 8.69
C GLU A 81 -33.89 0.83 7.21
N LEU A 82 -33.90 -0.47 6.90
CA LEU A 82 -34.23 -0.99 5.58
C LEU A 82 -35.62 -0.56 5.09
N LYS A 83 -36.60 -0.46 5.99
CA LYS A 83 -37.97 -0.01 5.66
C LYS A 83 -38.08 1.49 5.33
N LYS A 84 -37.03 2.29 5.57
CA LYS A 84 -37.01 3.75 5.35
C LYS A 84 -36.28 4.16 4.06
N LEU A 85 -35.72 3.21 3.32
CA LEU A 85 -35.12 3.39 1.99
C LEU A 85 -36.17 3.23 0.89
#